data_AF-A0A2X2TC17-F1
#
_entry.id   AF-A0A2X2TC17-F1
#
_cell.length_a   1.000
_cell.length_b   1.000
_cell.length_c   1.000
_cell.angle_alpha   90.00
_cell.angle_beta   90.00
_cell.angle_gamma   90.00
#
_symmetry.space_group_name_H-M   'P 1'
#
loop_
_entity.id
_entity.type
_entity.pdbx_description
1 polymer ?
#
loop_
_entity_poly.entity_id
_entity_poly.type
_entity_poly.pdbx_seq_one_letter_code
_entity_poly.pdbx_strand_id
1 'polypeptide(L)'
;MIVAIPLALCLLFAWAWGALTPGRLSPDKLVNALEKREESTPAIVAIMPKASAWWGILTPTAAAAPCQKQRCFCLAIRQLLGVWRLPAVTPTRPDGAVPVRSMALQFITRDGQEWRTGMNALPFFSVATPQGFYDQQMAGIPDPKTGKTRSGQNESVY
;
A
#
# COMPACT_ATOMS: atom_id res chain seq x y z
N MET A 1 16.63 -7.44 41.60
CA MET A 1 15.94 -8.19 40.52
C MET A 1 14.68 -7.50 40.01
N ILE A 2 13.86 -6.91 40.88
CA ILE A 2 12.54 -6.33 40.53
C ILE A 2 12.61 -5.19 39.48
N VAL A 3 13.69 -4.39 39.44
CA VAL A 3 13.84 -3.29 38.48
C VAL A 3 14.43 -3.74 37.13
N ALA A 4 15.14 -4.87 37.10
CA ALA A 4 15.83 -5.33 35.88
C ALA A 4 14.84 -5.75 34.77
N ILE A 5 13.75 -6.40 35.15
CA ILE A 5 12.70 -6.86 34.23
C ILE A 5 11.97 -5.69 33.55
N PRO A 6 11.43 -4.69 34.27
CA PRO A 6 10.78 -3.55 33.63
C PRO A 6 11.75 -2.74 32.77
N LEU A 7 13.01 -2.59 33.19
CA LEU A 7 14.02 -1.88 32.39
C LEU A 7 14.35 -2.63 31.08
N ALA A 8 14.48 -3.96 31.14
CA ALA A 8 14.67 -4.79 29.96
C ALA A 8 13.46 -4.72 29.01
N LEU A 9 12.23 -4.73 29.54
CA LEU A 9 11.02 -4.54 28.74
C LEU A 9 10.99 -3.16 28.08
N CYS A 10 11.32 -2.09 28.81
CA CYS A 10 11.41 -0.75 28.24
C CYS A 10 12.44 -0.68 27.10
N LEU A 11 13.60 -1.31 27.24
CA LEU A 11 14.61 -1.40 26.19
C LEU A 11 14.11 -2.20 24.97
N LEU A 12 13.42 -3.32 25.18
CA LEU A 12 12.82 -4.10 24.09
C LEU A 12 11.73 -3.32 23.37
N PHE A 13 10.88 -2.57 24.09
CA PHE A 13 9.89 -1.69 23.48
C PHE A 13 10.55 -0.55 22.70
N ALA A 14 11.58 0.10 23.26
CA ALA A 14 12.33 1.15 22.56
C ALA A 14 13.04 0.61 21.30
N TRP A 15 13.56 -0.62 21.35
CA TRP A 15 14.14 -1.29 20.20
C TRP A 15 13.09 -1.68 19.15
N ALA A 16 11.96 -2.28 19.56
CA ALA A 16 10.87 -2.67 18.68
C ALA A 16 10.20 -1.46 18.00
N TRP A 17 10.05 -0.36 18.73
CA TRP A 17 9.61 0.95 18.24
C TRP A 17 10.62 1.57 17.26
N GLY A 18 11.88 1.15 17.31
CA GLY A 18 12.96 1.66 16.47
C GLY A 18 13.64 2.93 16.99
N ALA A 19 13.35 3.36 18.23
CA ALA A 19 14.00 4.50 18.87
C ALA A 19 15.53 4.30 18.99
N LEU A 20 15.97 3.04 19.14
CA LEU A 20 17.37 2.65 19.20
C LEU A 20 17.98 2.31 17.83
N THR A 21 17.20 2.36 16.75
CA THR A 21 17.64 2.02 15.38
C THR A 21 17.23 3.12 14.39
N PRO A 22 17.85 4.32 14.46
CA PRO A 22 17.45 5.47 13.64
C PRO A 22 17.60 5.22 12.13
N GLY A 23 18.43 4.26 11.71
CA GLY A 23 18.56 3.85 10.30
C GLY A 23 17.41 2.96 9.79
N ARG A 24 16.61 2.35 10.66
CA ARG A 24 15.51 1.46 10.27
C ARG A 24 14.42 2.24 9.54
N LEU A 25 13.85 1.65 8.49
CA LEU A 25 12.67 2.20 7.84
C LEU A 25 11.47 2.10 8.80
N SER A 26 10.83 3.25 9.06
CA SER A 26 9.61 3.36 9.85
C SER A 26 8.43 3.75 8.95
N PRO A 27 7.17 3.49 9.38
CA PRO A 27 5.98 3.95 8.67
C PRO A 27 6.02 5.45 8.36
N ASP A 28 6.40 6.27 9.34
CA ASP A 28 6.48 7.73 9.18
C ASP A 28 7.46 8.15 8.08
N LYS A 29 8.62 7.50 7.98
CA LYS A 29 9.58 7.79 6.89
C LYS A 29 8.99 7.50 5.53
N LEU A 30 8.27 6.38 5.39
CA LEU A 30 7.64 6.01 4.14
C LEU A 30 6.51 6.99 3.77
N VAL A 31 5.61 7.30 4.71
CA VAL A 31 4.51 8.26 4.50
C VAL A 31 5.07 9.63 4.11
N ASN A 32 6.07 10.14 4.85
CA ASN A 32 6.72 11.41 4.55
C ASN A 32 7.38 11.43 3.15
N ALA A 33 7.90 10.30 2.66
CA ALA A 33 8.45 10.22 1.31
C ALA A 33 7.36 10.27 0.23
N LEU A 34 6.19 9.70 0.50
CA LEU A 34 5.04 9.73 -0.40
C LEU A 34 4.44 11.13 -0.49
N GLU A 35 4.21 11.76 0.66
CA GLU A 35 3.69 13.13 0.75
C GLU A 35 4.60 14.15 0.04
N LYS A 36 5.92 13.97 0.11
CA LYS A 36 6.88 14.82 -0.62
C LYS A 36 6.79 14.71 -2.14
N ARG A 37 6.25 13.59 -2.65
CA ARG A 37 6.11 13.35 -4.08
C ARG A 37 4.79 13.92 -4.61
N GLU A 38 3.75 13.97 -3.78
CA GLU A 38 2.44 14.50 -4.17
C GLU A 38 2.44 16.03 -4.24
N GLU A 39 1.83 16.56 -5.31
CA GLU A 39 1.77 17.99 -5.55
C GLU A 39 0.65 18.71 -4.76
N SER A 40 -0.23 18.03 -4.01
CA SER A 40 -1.23 18.75 -3.18
C SER A 40 -2.02 18.01 -2.09
N THR A 41 -2.21 18.76 -0.99
CA THR A 41 -3.30 18.79 0.04
C THR A 41 -3.42 17.69 1.11
N PRO A 42 -3.62 18.03 2.41
CA PRO A 42 -3.62 17.09 3.56
C PRO A 42 -4.73 16.04 3.61
N ALA A 43 -5.63 15.98 2.62
CA ALA A 43 -6.88 15.22 2.68
C ALA A 43 -6.98 14.10 1.64
N ILE A 44 -5.91 13.87 0.85
CA ILE A 44 -5.89 12.89 -0.24
C ILE A 44 -5.04 11.68 0.18
N VAL A 45 -5.38 10.50 -0.35
CA VAL A 45 -4.62 9.26 -0.15
C VAL A 45 -3.23 9.46 -0.73
N ALA A 46 -2.18 9.32 0.10
CA ALA A 46 -0.77 9.56 -0.25
C ALA A 46 -0.23 8.77 -1.48
N ILE A 47 -1.00 7.79 -1.95
CA ILE A 47 -0.77 7.04 -3.19
C ILE A 47 -2.12 6.76 -3.86
N MET A 48 -2.15 6.89 -5.18
CA MET A 48 -3.31 6.59 -6.03
C MET A 48 -4.54 7.46 -5.75
N PRO A 49 -4.40 8.79 -5.89
CA PRO A 49 -5.46 9.73 -5.58
C PRO A 49 -6.61 9.69 -6.61
N LYS A 50 -6.37 9.17 -7.81
CA LYS A 50 -7.39 9.00 -8.86
C LYS A 50 -8.02 7.61 -8.77
N ALA A 51 -9.32 7.57 -8.52
CA ALA A 51 -10.04 6.34 -8.25
C ALA A 51 -11.48 6.33 -8.79
N SER A 52 -12.04 5.14 -8.98
CA SER A 52 -13.46 4.94 -9.31
C SER A 52 -13.99 3.75 -8.53
N ALA A 53 -15.08 3.97 -7.79
CA ALA A 53 -15.69 2.95 -6.95
C ALA A 53 -16.85 2.23 -7.67
N TRP A 54 -17.05 0.98 -7.32
CA TRP A 54 -18.14 0.14 -7.78
C TRP A 54 -18.56 -0.81 -6.66
N TRP A 55 -19.79 -1.32 -6.74
CA TRP A 55 -20.32 -2.28 -5.77
C TRP A 55 -20.95 -3.46 -6.49
N GLY A 56 -21.03 -4.60 -5.81
CA GLY A 56 -21.62 -5.81 -6.36
C GLY A 56 -21.77 -6.93 -5.33
N ILE A 57 -22.05 -8.11 -5.83
CA ILE A 57 -22.21 -9.35 -5.04
C ILE A 57 -21.24 -10.38 -5.61
N LEU A 58 -20.51 -11.08 -4.73
CA LEU A 58 -19.67 -12.21 -5.14
C LEU A 58 -20.42 -13.52 -4.87
N THR A 59 -20.69 -14.28 -5.92
CA THR A 59 -21.27 -15.62 -5.81
C THR A 59 -20.16 -16.67 -5.93
N PRO A 60 -19.81 -17.39 -4.85
CA PRO A 60 -18.78 -18.42 -4.91
C PRO A 60 -19.24 -19.62 -5.76
N THR A 61 -18.31 -20.27 -6.46
CA THR A 61 -18.57 -21.49 -7.22
C THR A 61 -18.03 -22.72 -6.48
N ALA A 62 -18.55 -23.90 -6.80
CA ALA A 62 -18.15 -25.17 -6.15
C ALA A 62 -16.64 -25.47 -6.26
N ALA A 63 -15.95 -24.92 -7.27
CA ALA A 63 -14.51 -25.06 -7.45
C ALA A 63 -13.67 -24.36 -6.36
N ALA A 64 -14.27 -23.46 -5.57
CA ALA A 64 -13.59 -22.80 -4.44
C ALA A 64 -13.53 -23.66 -3.17
N ALA A 65 -14.13 -24.86 -3.18
CA ALA A 65 -14.20 -25.76 -2.02
C ALA A 65 -12.82 -26.20 -1.43
N PRO A 66 -11.74 -26.39 -2.21
CA PRO A 66 -10.43 -26.70 -1.64
C PRO A 66 -9.77 -25.53 -0.89
N CYS A 67 -10.18 -24.28 -1.18
CA CYS A 67 -9.63 -23.06 -0.58
C CYS A 67 -10.32 -22.67 0.74
N GLN A 68 -11.23 -23.52 1.25
CA GLN A 68 -12.11 -23.30 2.41
C GLN A 68 -11.42 -23.07 3.76
N LYS A 69 -10.09 -23.14 3.85
CA LYS A 69 -9.36 -22.79 5.09
C LYS A 69 -9.57 -21.32 5.47
N GLN A 70 -9.84 -20.45 4.50
CA GLN A 70 -10.19 -19.04 4.75
C GLN A 70 -11.71 -18.88 4.79
N ARG A 71 -12.25 -18.69 6.00
CA ARG A 71 -13.69 -18.49 6.27
C ARG A 71 -14.35 -17.45 5.36
N CYS A 72 -13.60 -16.47 4.86
CA CYS A 72 -14.05 -15.41 3.97
C CYS A 72 -14.73 -15.92 2.68
N PHE A 73 -14.35 -17.11 2.18
CA PHE A 73 -14.98 -17.72 0.98
C PHE A 73 -16.10 -18.70 1.33
N CYS A 74 -16.14 -19.21 2.57
CA CYS A 74 -17.23 -20.04 3.10
C CYS A 74 -18.42 -19.19 3.56
N LEU A 75 -18.14 -18.00 4.09
CA LEU A 75 -19.13 -17.02 4.47
C LEU A 75 -19.70 -16.42 3.20
N ALA A 76 -20.99 -16.63 2.95
CA ALA A 76 -21.67 -16.02 1.81
C ALA A 76 -21.47 -14.49 1.88
N ILE A 77 -20.62 -13.96 1.00
CA ILE A 77 -20.33 -12.53 0.91
C ILE A 77 -21.66 -11.82 0.66
N ARG A 78 -21.96 -10.83 1.50
CA ARG A 78 -23.19 -10.06 1.41
C ARG A 78 -23.02 -8.89 0.46
N GLN A 79 -21.86 -8.24 0.51
CA GLN A 79 -21.53 -7.06 -0.28
C GLN A 79 -20.06 -7.10 -0.67
N LEU A 80 -19.80 -6.70 -1.91
CA LEU A 80 -18.48 -6.46 -2.45
C LEU A 80 -18.41 -4.98 -2.85
N LEU A 81 -17.47 -4.25 -2.26
CA LEU A 81 -17.10 -2.91 -2.72
C LEU A 81 -15.74 -3.01 -3.40
N GLY A 82 -15.63 -2.43 -4.58
CA GLY A 82 -14.38 -2.36 -5.32
C GLY A 82 -14.01 -0.94 -5.68
N VAL A 83 -12.71 -0.66 -5.74
CA VAL A 83 -12.18 0.63 -6.16
C VAL A 83 -11.05 0.38 -7.14
N TRP A 84 -11.20 0.86 -8.37
CA TRP A 84 -10.09 0.96 -9.31
C TRP A 84 -9.28 2.21 -9.02
N ARG A 85 -7.96 2.08 -9.17
CA ARG A 85 -6.99 3.10 -8.80
C ARG A 85 -5.89 3.21 -9.83
N LEU A 86 -5.40 4.43 -10.02
CA LEU A 86 -4.24 4.72 -10.86
C LEU A 86 -3.06 5.13 -9.96
N PRO A 87 -1.87 4.55 -10.11
CA PRO A 87 -0.66 4.97 -9.40
C PRO A 87 -0.11 6.28 -10.00
N ALA A 88 -0.95 7.32 -9.95
CA ALA A 88 -0.63 8.68 -10.30
C ALA A 88 -0.26 9.46 -9.03
N VAL A 89 0.41 10.59 -9.24
CA VAL A 89 0.77 11.54 -8.19
C VAL A 89 -0.32 12.59 -7.99
N THR A 90 -1.22 12.74 -8.97
CA THR A 90 -2.28 13.76 -8.97
C THR A 90 -3.62 13.16 -9.45
N PRO A 91 -4.76 13.63 -8.92
CA PRO A 91 -6.09 13.14 -9.30
C PRO A 91 -6.48 13.44 -10.76
N THR A 92 -5.87 14.47 -11.35
CA THR A 92 -6.21 15.00 -12.68
C THR A 92 -5.46 14.31 -13.81
N ARG A 93 -4.50 13.42 -13.50
CA ARG A 93 -3.71 12.73 -14.51
C ARG A 93 -4.62 11.91 -15.46
N PRO A 94 -4.41 11.96 -16.79
CA PRO A 94 -5.20 11.18 -17.74
C PRO A 94 -5.08 9.67 -17.49
N ASP A 95 -6.14 8.92 -17.77
CA ASP A 95 -6.19 7.48 -17.48
C ASP A 95 -5.08 6.71 -18.21
N GLY A 96 -4.77 7.06 -19.47
CA GLY A 96 -3.72 6.42 -20.27
C GLY A 96 -2.27 6.77 -19.88
N ALA A 97 -2.04 7.67 -18.92
CA ALA A 97 -0.72 8.25 -18.67
C ALA A 97 0.21 7.43 -17.75
N VAL A 98 -0.27 6.31 -17.23
CA VAL A 98 0.52 5.32 -16.49
C VAL A 98 0.15 3.91 -16.97
N PRO A 99 1.08 2.96 -17.04
CA PRO A 99 0.80 1.62 -17.58
C PRO A 99 0.11 0.69 -16.56
N VAL A 100 0.30 0.94 -15.25
CA VAL A 100 -0.25 0.08 -14.20
C VAL A 100 -1.66 0.51 -13.81
N ARG A 101 -2.52 -0.48 -13.56
CA ARG A 101 -3.86 -0.31 -12.96
C ARG A 101 -3.92 -1.12 -11.69
N SER A 102 -4.73 -0.66 -10.75
CA SER A 102 -4.88 -1.34 -9.48
C SER A 102 -6.33 -1.43 -9.08
N MET A 103 -6.63 -2.43 -8.27
CA MET A 103 -7.95 -2.72 -7.75
C MET A 103 -7.82 -3.03 -6.27
N ALA A 104 -8.66 -2.40 -5.46
CA ALA A 104 -8.87 -2.81 -4.08
C ALA A 104 -10.30 -3.35 -3.94
N LEU A 105 -10.44 -4.42 -3.17
CA LEU A 105 -11.73 -5.02 -2.87
C LEU A 105 -11.94 -5.06 -1.35
N GLN A 106 -13.17 -4.81 -0.95
CA GLN A 106 -13.66 -4.98 0.41
C GLN A 106 -14.83 -5.97 0.37
N PHE A 107 -14.68 -7.07 1.09
CA PHE A 107 -15.69 -8.10 1.25
C PHE A 107 -16.34 -7.95 2.62
N ILE A 108 -17.66 -7.83 2.64
CA ILE A 108 -18.45 -7.83 3.88
C ILE A 108 -19.21 -9.14 3.94
N THR A 109 -18.94 -9.94 4.97
CA THR A 109 -19.57 -11.24 5.18
C THR A 109 -20.91 -11.10 5.93
N ARG A 110 -21.76 -12.13 5.88
CA ARG A 110 -23.07 -12.11 6.57
C ARG A 110 -22.98 -11.99 8.08
N ASP A 111 -21.90 -12.45 8.70
CA ASP A 111 -21.60 -12.30 10.13
C ASP A 111 -20.95 -10.95 10.47
N GLY A 112 -20.84 -10.04 9.50
CA GLY A 112 -20.35 -8.68 9.70
C GLY A 112 -18.82 -8.54 9.70
N GLN A 113 -18.07 -9.60 9.39
CA GLN A 113 -16.62 -9.48 9.22
C GLN A 113 -16.28 -8.77 7.91
N GLU A 114 -15.11 -8.14 7.92
CA GLU A 114 -14.60 -7.39 6.79
C GLU A 114 -13.23 -7.90 6.36
N TRP A 115 -13.07 -8.11 5.05
CA TRP A 115 -11.81 -8.51 4.45
C TRP A 115 -11.44 -7.51 3.35
N ARG A 116 -10.18 -7.09 3.33
CA ARG A 116 -9.66 -6.16 2.31
C ARG A 116 -8.53 -6.80 1.55
N THR A 117 -8.48 -6.55 0.25
CA THR A 117 -7.32 -6.83 -0.60
C THR A 117 -7.03 -5.64 -1.49
N GLY A 118 -5.75 -5.45 -1.82
CA GLY A 118 -5.27 -4.50 -2.81
C GLY A 118 -4.35 -5.24 -3.78
N MET A 119 -4.58 -5.06 -5.07
CA MET A 119 -3.83 -5.75 -6.12
C MET A 119 -3.57 -4.82 -7.31
N ASN A 120 -2.56 -5.15 -8.10
CA ASN A 120 -2.28 -4.52 -9.38
C ASN A 120 -2.67 -5.47 -10.51
N ALA A 121 -2.91 -4.93 -11.70
CA ALA A 121 -3.12 -5.72 -12.92
C ALA A 121 -1.84 -6.47 -13.34
N LEU A 122 -0.67 -6.02 -12.89
CA LEU A 122 0.57 -6.75 -13.04
C LEU A 122 0.70 -7.81 -11.93
N PRO A 123 1.14 -9.05 -12.27
CA PRO A 123 1.32 -10.12 -11.30
C PRO A 123 2.63 -9.99 -10.50
N PHE A 124 3.32 -8.86 -10.61
CA PHE A 124 4.56 -8.56 -9.91
C PHE A 124 4.63 -7.09 -9.50
N PHE A 125 5.60 -6.76 -8.66
CA PHE A 125 5.94 -5.39 -8.28
C PHE A 125 7.41 -5.13 -8.63
N SER A 126 7.76 -3.89 -8.99
CA SER A 126 9.13 -3.56 -9.44
C SER A 126 10.20 -3.74 -8.36
N VAL A 127 9.80 -3.84 -7.09
CA VAL A 127 10.67 -4.03 -5.94
C VAL A 127 10.06 -5.08 -5.00
N ALA A 128 10.91 -5.89 -4.36
CA ALA A 128 10.46 -6.99 -3.51
C ALA A 128 10.39 -6.64 -2.02
N THR A 129 10.89 -5.47 -1.60
CA THR A 129 11.03 -5.10 -0.19
C THR A 129 10.46 -3.71 0.11
N PRO A 130 9.99 -3.46 1.36
CA PRO A 130 9.59 -2.12 1.79
C PRO A 130 10.71 -1.08 1.64
N GLN A 131 11.97 -1.47 1.88
CA GLN A 131 13.13 -0.60 1.69
C GLN A 131 13.31 -0.23 0.22
N GLY A 132 13.25 -1.20 -0.70
CA GLY A 132 13.34 -0.93 -2.13
C GLY A 132 12.20 -0.02 -2.63
N PHE A 133 11.00 -0.16 -2.06
CA PHE A 133 9.89 0.76 -2.36
C PHE A 133 10.17 2.17 -1.86
N TYR A 134 10.66 2.34 -0.63
CA TYR A 134 11.09 3.63 -0.11
C TYR A 134 12.15 4.28 -1.00
N ASP A 135 13.17 3.53 -1.40
CA ASP A 135 14.25 4.01 -2.26
C ASP A 135 13.73 4.41 -3.66
N GLN A 136 12.78 3.65 -4.20
CA GLN A 136 12.09 3.97 -5.46
C GLN A 136 11.31 5.29 -5.37
N GLN A 137 10.62 5.55 -4.24
CA GLN A 137 9.92 6.82 -4.03
C GLN A 137 10.90 7.99 -3.95
N MET A 138 11.97 7.84 -3.16
CA MET A 138 13.00 8.87 -2.99
C MET A 138 13.70 9.20 -4.31
N ALA A 139 13.94 8.22 -5.18
CA ALA A 139 14.53 8.45 -6.51
C ALA A 139 13.61 9.26 -7.45
N GLY A 140 12.30 9.20 -7.22
CA GLY A 140 11.29 9.92 -7.98
C GLY A 140 11.07 11.37 -7.55
N ILE A 141 11.69 11.81 -6.45
CA ILE A 141 11.65 13.21 -5.99
C ILE A 141 12.64 14.02 -6.83
N PRO A 142 12.21 15.11 -7.50
CA PRO A 142 13.11 15.99 -8.23
C PRO A 142 14.18 16.64 -7.32
N ASP A 143 15.41 16.74 -7.81
CA ASP A 143 16.47 17.47 -7.10
C ASP A 143 16.14 18.97 -7.05
N PRO A 144 16.12 19.62 -5.87
CA PRO A 144 15.75 21.03 -5.76
C PRO A 144 16.63 22.01 -6.55
N LYS A 145 17.90 21.65 -6.79
CA LYS A 145 18.86 22.49 -7.52
C LYS A 145 18.74 22.32 -9.03
N THR A 146 18.37 21.13 -9.51
CA THR A 146 18.39 20.81 -10.94
C THR A 146 17.00 20.60 -11.54
N GLY A 147 15.97 20.43 -10.71
CA GLY A 147 14.61 20.07 -11.12
C GLY A 147 14.50 18.67 -11.74
N LYS A 148 15.60 17.91 -11.84
CA LYS A 148 15.63 16.59 -12.46
C LYS A 148 15.45 15.51 -11.39
N THR A 149 14.64 14.51 -11.71
CA THR A 149 14.60 13.27 -10.92
C THR A 149 15.90 12.50 -11.10
N ARG A 150 16.29 11.69 -10.13
CA ARG A 150 17.43 10.74 -10.29
C ARG A 150 17.10 9.60 -11.26
N SER A 151 15.91 9.59 -11.85
CA SER A 151 15.31 8.47 -12.58
C SER A 151 15.84 8.21 -13.99
N GLY A 152 16.96 8.80 -14.41
CA GLY A 152 17.65 8.42 -15.66
C GLY A 152 18.15 6.96 -15.70
N GLN A 153 17.82 6.14 -14.69
CA GLN A 153 18.13 4.71 -14.58
C GLN A 153 16.91 3.79 -14.54
N ASN A 154 15.67 4.31 -14.49
CA ASN A 154 14.44 3.50 -14.35
C ASN A 154 13.47 3.62 -15.55
N GLU A 155 13.93 4.14 -16.68
CA GLU A 155 13.16 4.13 -17.94
C GLU A 155 13.06 2.74 -18.57
N SER A 156 13.74 1.72 -18.03
CA SER A 156 13.82 0.37 -18.61
C SER A 156 12.97 -0.71 -17.91
N VAL A 157 12.00 -0.34 -17.07
CA VAL A 157 11.03 -1.31 -16.48
C VAL A 157 9.61 -1.15 -17.06
N TYR A 158 9.47 -0.40 -18.16
CA TYR A 158 8.25 -0.40 -18.98
C TYR A 158 8.59 -0.46 -20.45
#